data_AF-A0A6I2MC32-F1
#
_entry.id   AF-A0A6I2MC32-F1
#
_cell.length_a   1.000
_cell.length_b   1.000
_cell.length_c   1.000
_cell.angle_alpha   90.00
_cell.angle_beta   90.00
_cell.angle_gamma   90.00
#
_symmetry.space_group_name_H-M   'P 1'
#
loop_
_entity.id
_entity.type
_entity.pdbx_description
1 polymer ?
#
loop_
_entity_poly.entity_id
_entity_poly.type
_entity_poly.pdbx_seq_one_letter_code
_entity_poly.pdbx_strand_id
1 'polypeptide(L)'
;MREKISLGFLTVLSAILVFGNFSEVFASYNPIDAKEKITLYKLDLIQDVLEIGDNEIKYYWKDSDDVEQSVDLIVTLDDVGTISSVIEKNVSNKQLEDIETSIKKKDKMGEFTIQSLPNPPYKLNGGMTSSQFVNTHAYDRHKYQQSASSTCSRTRYAKDVGVKSLRLYTISDYDEKFSKKEADNSTATYYNKQYASVLSQSTSPDYVRTKWHRVLKLDGVETTHHPLCK
;
A
#
# COMPACT_ATOMS: atom_id res chain seq x y z
N MET A 1 76.17 22.68 -17.97
CA MET A 1 76.82 22.68 -19.30
C MET A 1 75.86 21.98 -20.24
N ARG A 2 75.53 22.61 -21.37
CA ARG A 2 74.55 22.17 -22.37
C ARG A 2 74.99 20.87 -23.07
N GLU A 3 74.03 20.32 -23.83
CA GLU A 3 74.14 19.34 -24.93
C GLU A 3 73.69 17.92 -24.57
N LYS A 4 72.91 17.19 -25.37
CA LYS A 4 72.56 17.33 -26.79
C LYS A 4 71.28 16.51 -27.07
N ILE A 5 70.48 17.00 -28.01
CA ILE A 5 69.37 16.31 -28.65
C ILE A 5 69.94 15.26 -29.61
N SER A 6 69.34 14.07 -29.69
CA SER A 6 69.33 13.28 -30.92
C SER A 6 68.03 12.48 -31.04
N LEU A 7 67.30 12.80 -32.10
CA LEU A 7 66.08 12.19 -32.60
C LEU A 7 66.45 10.91 -33.37
N GLY A 8 65.66 9.84 -33.23
CA GLY A 8 65.83 8.60 -34.00
C GLY A 8 64.54 7.77 -34.02
N PHE A 9 63.73 8.01 -35.05
CA PHE A 9 62.72 7.13 -35.69
C PHE A 9 63.15 5.63 -35.69
N LEU A 10 62.35 4.56 -35.70
CA LEU A 10 61.00 4.17 -36.14
C LEU A 10 60.83 2.72 -35.55
N THR A 11 59.68 2.15 -35.14
CA THR A 11 58.68 1.47 -35.99
C THR A 11 57.58 0.84 -35.11
N VAL A 12 56.40 0.74 -35.72
CA VAL A 12 55.04 0.32 -35.31
C VAL A 12 54.93 -1.11 -34.77
N LEU A 13 54.06 -1.33 -33.77
CA LEU A 13 53.15 -2.48 -33.76
C LEU A 13 51.84 -2.17 -33.01
N SER A 14 50.74 -2.49 -33.69
CA SER A 14 49.35 -2.23 -33.34
C SER A 14 48.85 -2.96 -32.08
N ALA A 15 47.96 -2.31 -31.34
CA ALA A 15 46.87 -2.99 -30.63
C ALA A 15 45.63 -2.08 -30.63
N ILE A 16 44.67 -2.44 -31.49
CA ILE A 16 43.30 -1.95 -31.45
C ILE A 16 42.61 -2.72 -30.32
N LEU A 17 42.09 -2.01 -29.31
CA LEU A 17 41.04 -2.53 -28.45
C LEU A 17 39.90 -1.51 -28.41
N VAL A 18 38.84 -1.91 -29.12
CA VAL A 18 37.52 -1.30 -29.16
C VAL A 18 36.94 -1.33 -27.74
N PHE A 19 36.65 -0.18 -27.16
CA PHE A 19 35.63 -0.08 -26.12
C PHE A 19 34.49 0.75 -26.68
N GLY A 20 33.39 0.04 -26.88
CA GLY A 20 32.19 0.52 -27.56
C GLY A 20 31.52 1.66 -26.81
N ASN A 21 30.75 2.40 -27.60
CA ASN A 21 29.75 3.35 -27.15
C ASN A 21 28.84 2.70 -26.11
N PHE A 22 29.05 3.02 -24.83
CA PHE A 22 28.02 2.90 -23.81
C PHE A 22 27.00 4.01 -24.07
N SER A 23 26.02 3.72 -24.94
CA SER A 23 24.78 4.47 -24.97
C SER A 23 23.97 4.04 -23.75
N GLU A 24 24.11 4.75 -22.65
CA GLU A 24 23.13 4.71 -21.58
C GLU A 24 21.80 5.24 -22.14
N VAL A 25 20.93 4.32 -22.53
CA VAL A 25 19.52 4.62 -22.75
C VAL A 25 18.94 4.86 -21.36
N PHE A 26 19.01 6.12 -20.90
CA PHE A 26 18.18 6.57 -19.80
C PHE A 26 16.73 6.42 -20.27
N ALA A 27 16.04 5.40 -19.75
CA ALA A 27 14.61 5.27 -19.88
C ALA A 27 14.00 6.58 -19.36
N SER A 28 13.37 7.31 -20.28
CA SER A 28 12.59 8.51 -19.99
C SER A 28 11.56 8.18 -18.92
N TYR A 29 11.80 8.64 -17.68
CA TYR A 29 10.85 8.57 -16.57
C TYR A 29 9.51 9.18 -17.01
N ASN A 30 8.52 8.32 -17.23
CA ASN A 30 7.19 8.73 -17.63
C ASN A 30 6.26 8.62 -16.41
N PRO A 31 6.02 9.71 -15.65
CA PRO A 31 5.20 9.69 -14.44
C PRO A 31 3.70 9.36 -14.67
N ILE A 32 3.33 8.97 -15.89
CA ILE A 32 1.96 8.55 -16.25
C ILE A 32 1.70 7.08 -15.88
N ASP A 33 2.70 6.24 -15.62
CA ASP A 33 2.45 4.83 -15.23
C ASP A 33 2.19 4.65 -13.71
N ALA A 34 2.88 5.41 -12.85
CA ALA A 34 2.78 5.21 -11.39
C ALA A 34 1.42 5.63 -10.82
N LYS A 35 0.86 6.77 -11.24
CA LYS A 35 -0.41 7.29 -10.69
C LYS A 35 -1.61 6.39 -11.05
N GLU A 36 -1.62 5.87 -12.28
CA GLU A 36 -2.65 4.94 -12.72
C GLU A 36 -2.57 3.63 -11.94
N LYS A 37 -1.35 3.10 -11.75
CA LYS A 37 -1.13 1.89 -10.94
C LYS A 37 -1.45 2.07 -9.46
N ILE A 38 -1.12 3.22 -8.86
CA ILE A 38 -1.53 3.56 -7.48
C ILE A 38 -3.04 3.50 -7.36
N THR A 39 -3.77 4.02 -8.35
CA THR A 39 -5.23 4.02 -8.36
C THR A 39 -5.82 2.63 -8.65
N LEU A 40 -5.18 1.86 -9.53
CA LEU A 40 -5.60 0.51 -9.90
C LEU A 40 -5.46 -0.44 -8.71
N TYR A 41 -4.31 -0.41 -8.04
CA TYR A 41 -3.98 -1.29 -6.91
C TYR A 41 -4.28 -0.67 -5.54
N LYS A 42 -4.95 0.49 -5.50
CA LYS A 42 -5.36 1.21 -4.27
C LYS A 42 -4.23 1.39 -3.25
N LEU A 43 -3.02 1.71 -3.72
CA LEU A 43 -1.82 1.76 -2.87
C LEU A 43 -1.84 2.90 -1.85
N ASP A 44 -2.71 3.90 -2.03
CA ASP A 44 -3.00 4.93 -1.02
C ASP A 44 -3.49 4.32 0.31
N LEU A 45 -4.11 3.14 0.26
CA LEU A 45 -4.59 2.41 1.42
C LEU A 45 -3.50 1.68 2.18
N ILE A 46 -2.23 1.76 1.80
CA ILE A 46 -1.11 1.18 2.56
C ILE A 46 0.14 2.06 2.57
N GLN A 47 0.11 3.26 1.98
CA GLN A 47 1.32 4.10 1.88
C GLN A 47 1.95 4.41 3.25
N ASP A 48 1.16 4.53 4.31
CA ASP A 48 1.62 4.81 5.67
C ASP A 48 2.45 3.67 6.32
N VAL A 49 2.46 2.48 5.71
CA VAL A 49 3.23 1.32 6.18
C VAL A 49 4.34 0.90 5.21
N LEU A 50 4.54 1.68 4.14
CA LEU A 50 5.64 1.50 3.21
C LEU A 50 6.89 2.23 3.71
N GLU A 51 8.05 1.69 3.38
CA GLU A 51 9.36 2.27 3.70
C GLU A 51 9.92 3.03 2.50
N ILE A 52 10.79 4.01 2.75
CA ILE A 52 11.53 4.70 1.68
C ILE A 52 12.35 3.66 0.90
N GLY A 53 12.33 3.76 -0.43
CA GLY A 53 12.93 2.77 -1.32
C GLY A 53 11.94 1.69 -1.75
N ASP A 54 12.47 0.50 -2.08
CA ASP A 54 11.68 -0.57 -2.69
C ASP A 54 10.95 -1.42 -1.64
N ASN A 55 9.65 -1.62 -1.88
CA ASN A 55 8.79 -2.48 -1.07
C ASN A 55 8.23 -3.60 -1.93
N GLU A 56 8.42 -4.85 -1.51
CA GLU A 56 7.76 -5.99 -2.14
C GLU A 56 6.37 -6.21 -1.53
N ILE A 57 5.33 -6.03 -2.35
CA ILE A 57 3.93 -6.12 -1.95
C ILE A 57 3.22 -7.15 -2.82
N LYS A 58 2.37 -7.98 -2.23
CA LYS A 58 1.39 -8.77 -2.95
C LYS A 58 0.01 -8.14 -2.82
N TYR A 59 -0.58 -7.74 -3.95
CA TYR A 59 -1.94 -7.24 -4.01
C TYR A 59 -2.90 -8.37 -4.36
N TYR A 60 -4.08 -8.38 -3.72
CA TYR A 60 -5.12 -9.40 -3.92
C TYR A 60 -6.41 -8.73 -4.35
N TRP A 61 -7.12 -9.30 -5.30
CA TRP A 61 -8.47 -8.92 -5.67
C TRP A 61 -9.33 -10.16 -5.88
N LYS A 62 -10.65 -9.99 -5.85
CA LYS A 62 -11.57 -11.03 -6.31
C LYS A 62 -12.03 -10.71 -7.72
N ASP A 63 -11.96 -11.69 -8.62
CA ASP A 63 -12.45 -11.53 -9.99
C ASP A 63 -13.99 -11.60 -10.06
N SER A 64 -14.55 -11.60 -11.27
CA SER A 64 -16.00 -11.62 -11.46
C SER A 64 -16.69 -12.90 -11.00
N ASP A 65 -15.94 -13.96 -10.75
CA ASP A 65 -16.43 -15.25 -10.26
C ASP A 65 -16.19 -15.41 -8.74
N ASP A 66 -15.85 -14.32 -8.05
CA ASP A 66 -15.48 -14.24 -6.62
C ASP A 66 -14.23 -15.07 -6.26
N VAL A 67 -13.40 -15.41 -7.25
CA VAL A 67 -12.14 -16.13 -7.01
C VAL A 67 -11.04 -15.14 -6.67
N GLU A 68 -10.30 -15.41 -5.58
CA GLU A 68 -9.16 -14.58 -5.17
C GLU A 68 -7.98 -14.77 -6.13
N GLN A 69 -7.56 -13.67 -6.73
CA GLN A 69 -6.38 -13.54 -7.58
C GLN A 69 -5.33 -12.67 -6.89
N SER A 70 -4.08 -12.71 -7.36
CA SER A 70 -3.02 -11.86 -6.82
C SER A 70 -1.95 -11.50 -7.83
N VAL A 71 -1.28 -10.38 -7.59
CA VAL A 71 -0.09 -9.92 -8.34
C VAL A 71 0.99 -9.44 -7.36
N ASP A 72 2.23 -9.80 -7.65
CA ASP A 72 3.40 -9.30 -6.92
C ASP A 72 3.83 -7.96 -7.50
N LEU A 73 4.11 -6.98 -6.64
CA LEU A 73 4.44 -5.61 -6.95
C LEU A 73 5.76 -5.22 -6.28
N ILE A 74 6.56 -4.39 -6.97
CA ILE A 74 7.61 -3.57 -6.37
C ILE A 74 7.07 -2.14 -6.34
N VAL A 75 6.89 -1.61 -5.14
CA VAL A 75 6.43 -0.23 -4.91
C VAL A 75 7.59 0.57 -4.35
N THR A 76 8.05 1.57 -5.10
CA THR A 76 9.19 2.41 -4.71
C THR A 76 8.70 3.73 -4.15
N LEU A 77 9.12 4.06 -2.93
CA LEU A 77 8.94 5.39 -2.33
C LEU A 77 10.19 6.22 -2.53
N ASP A 78 10.01 7.49 -2.88
CA ASP A 78 11.10 8.47 -2.90
C ASP A 78 11.55 8.87 -1.49
N ASP A 79 12.54 9.76 -1.42
CA ASP A 79 13.13 10.26 -0.17
C ASP A 79 12.15 11.10 0.68
N VAL A 80 11.03 11.53 0.10
CA VAL A 80 9.94 12.23 0.80
C VAL A 80 8.75 11.31 1.14
N GLY A 81 8.87 10.00 0.90
CA GLY A 81 7.86 9.00 1.25
C GLY A 81 6.65 8.96 0.32
N THR A 82 6.79 9.47 -0.90
CA THR A 82 5.77 9.43 -1.95
C THR A 82 6.05 8.27 -2.90
N ILE A 83 5.01 7.55 -3.31
CA ILE A 83 5.15 6.47 -4.28
C ILE A 83 5.57 7.06 -5.63
N SER A 84 6.77 6.70 -6.08
CA SER A 84 7.38 7.16 -7.33
C SER A 84 7.29 6.13 -8.46
N SER A 85 7.22 4.83 -8.12
CA SER A 85 7.15 3.75 -9.11
C SER A 85 6.32 2.56 -8.58
N VAL A 86 5.67 1.85 -9.50
CA VAL A 86 4.96 0.59 -9.24
C VAL A 86 5.24 -0.37 -10.40
N ILE A 87 5.83 -1.53 -10.09
CA ILE A 87 6.21 -2.54 -11.09
C ILE A 87 5.60 -3.88 -10.73
N GLU A 88 4.88 -4.49 -11.65
CA GLU A 88 4.37 -5.86 -11.55
C GLU A 88 5.48 -6.89 -11.82
N LYS A 89 5.69 -7.83 -10.89
CA LYS A 89 6.69 -8.92 -11.01
C LYS A 89 6.06 -10.17 -11.61
N ASN A 90 6.84 -10.88 -12.43
CA ASN A 90 6.49 -12.20 -12.96
C ASN A 90 5.21 -12.21 -13.82
N VAL A 91 4.88 -11.09 -14.48
CA VAL A 91 3.71 -10.94 -15.34
C VAL A 91 4.14 -10.53 -16.75
N SER A 92 3.58 -11.17 -17.78
CA SER A 92 3.76 -10.76 -19.17
C SER A 92 2.79 -9.63 -19.57
N ASN A 93 3.08 -8.87 -20.63
CA ASN A 93 2.22 -7.76 -21.08
C ASN A 93 0.76 -8.19 -21.31
N LYS A 94 0.53 -9.37 -21.89
CA LYS A 94 -0.82 -9.90 -22.11
C LYS A 94 -1.56 -10.11 -20.78
N GLN A 95 -0.87 -10.64 -19.78
CA GLN A 95 -1.45 -10.86 -18.46
C GLN A 95 -1.73 -9.54 -17.72
N LEU A 96 -0.95 -8.47 -17.98
CA LEU A 96 -1.22 -7.15 -17.39
C LEU A 96 -2.56 -6.59 -17.86
N GLU A 97 -2.86 -6.68 -19.16
CA GLU A 97 -4.15 -6.25 -19.73
C GLU A 97 -5.33 -7.03 -19.10
N ASP A 98 -5.15 -8.34 -18.91
CA ASP A 98 -6.15 -9.21 -18.28
C ASP A 98 -6.37 -8.84 -16.79
N ILE A 99 -5.30 -8.56 -16.04
CA ILE A 99 -5.34 -8.14 -14.63
C ILE A 99 -6.07 -6.80 -14.51
N GLU A 100 -5.66 -5.80 -15.29
CA GLU A 100 -6.25 -4.47 -15.27
C GLU A 100 -7.75 -4.52 -15.59
N THR A 101 -8.11 -5.28 -16.63
CA THR A 101 -9.50 -5.48 -17.03
C THR A 101 -10.31 -6.17 -15.93
N SER A 102 -9.74 -7.20 -15.28
CA SER A 102 -10.37 -7.93 -14.18
C SER A 102 -10.67 -7.02 -12.98
N ILE A 103 -9.69 -6.24 -12.54
CA ILE A 103 -9.84 -5.29 -11.43
C ILE A 103 -10.89 -4.22 -11.77
N LYS A 104 -10.78 -3.58 -12.95
CA LYS A 104 -11.73 -2.54 -13.37
C LYS A 104 -13.15 -3.06 -13.53
N LYS A 105 -13.32 -4.30 -14.00
CA LYS A 105 -14.64 -4.94 -14.10
C LYS A 105 -15.23 -5.16 -12.70
N LYS A 106 -14.44 -5.61 -11.73
CA LYS A 106 -14.86 -5.78 -10.34
C LYS A 106 -15.31 -4.46 -9.70
N ASP A 107 -14.53 -3.39 -9.90
CA ASP A 107 -14.85 -2.06 -9.38
C ASP A 107 -16.18 -1.56 -9.95
N LYS A 108 -16.38 -1.68 -11.28
CA LYS A 108 -17.64 -1.31 -11.94
C LYS A 108 -18.81 -2.17 -11.48
N MET A 109 -18.63 -3.47 -11.31
CA MET A 109 -19.70 -4.33 -10.76
C MET A 109 -20.13 -3.85 -9.39
N GLY A 110 -19.19 -3.49 -8.52
CA GLY A 110 -19.47 -2.89 -7.21
C GLY A 110 -20.21 -1.54 -7.29
N GLU A 111 -20.07 -0.79 -8.38
CA GLU A 111 -20.81 0.45 -8.63
C GLU A 111 -22.25 0.20 -9.14
N PHE A 112 -22.44 -0.80 -10.02
CA PHE A 112 -23.74 -1.14 -10.60
C PHE A 112 -24.63 -1.97 -9.68
N THR A 113 -24.04 -2.87 -8.88
CA THR A 113 -24.74 -3.36 -7.68
C THR A 113 -24.66 -2.24 -6.67
N ILE A 114 -25.72 -1.44 -6.52
CA ILE A 114 -25.89 -0.55 -5.37
C ILE A 114 -26.07 -1.45 -4.13
N GLN A 115 -25.05 -2.21 -3.77
CA GLN A 115 -24.87 -2.72 -2.44
C GLN A 115 -24.47 -1.48 -1.67
N SER A 116 -25.46 -0.81 -1.08
CA SER A 116 -25.21 0.30 -0.16
C SER A 116 -24.10 -0.16 0.78
N LEU A 117 -22.98 0.57 0.81
CA LEU A 117 -21.85 0.25 1.69
C LEU A 117 -22.41 -0.15 3.07
N PRO A 118 -21.88 -1.21 3.68
CA PRO A 118 -22.46 -1.70 4.92
C PRO A 118 -22.40 -0.60 5.97
N ASN A 119 -23.44 -0.52 6.79
CA ASN A 119 -23.37 0.32 7.97
C ASN A 119 -22.34 -0.27 8.94
N PRO A 120 -21.54 0.56 9.62
CA PRO A 120 -20.70 0.08 10.71
C PRO A 120 -21.55 -0.67 11.74
N PRO A 121 -21.09 -1.83 12.25
CA PRO A 121 -21.80 -2.53 13.32
C PRO A 121 -21.97 -1.59 14.53
N TYR A 122 -23.20 -1.48 15.02
CA TYR A 122 -23.49 -0.67 16.20
C TYR A 122 -23.20 -1.45 17.49
N LYS A 123 -22.61 -0.76 18.47
CA LYS A 123 -22.59 -1.21 19.86
C LYS A 123 -22.46 -0.01 20.77
N LEU A 124 -23.41 0.14 21.69
CA LEU A 124 -23.37 1.18 22.71
C LEU A 124 -22.03 1.12 23.47
N ASN A 125 -21.31 2.25 23.49
CA ASN A 125 -19.96 2.40 24.06
C ASN A 125 -18.91 1.42 23.50
N GLY A 126 -19.13 0.82 22.34
CA GLY A 126 -18.23 -0.17 21.77
C GLY A 126 -16.83 0.39 21.49
N GLY A 127 -16.72 1.64 21.05
CA GLY A 127 -15.44 2.33 20.85
C GLY A 127 -14.70 2.64 22.15
N MET A 128 -15.35 2.51 23.31
CA MET A 128 -14.76 2.76 24.64
C MET A 128 -14.43 1.48 25.41
N THR A 129 -14.88 0.32 24.93
CA THR A 129 -14.86 -0.93 25.70
C THR A 129 -13.67 -1.80 25.29
N SER A 130 -12.75 -2.09 26.20
CA SER A 130 -11.52 -2.85 25.90
C SER A 130 -11.77 -4.23 25.29
N SER A 131 -12.83 -4.94 25.70
CA SER A 131 -13.21 -6.24 25.13
C SER A 131 -13.65 -6.19 23.66
N GLN A 132 -13.77 -5.00 23.07
CA GLN A 132 -14.03 -4.81 21.65
C GLN A 132 -12.75 -4.78 20.80
N PHE A 133 -11.58 -4.68 21.43
CA PHE A 133 -10.30 -4.57 20.75
C PHE A 133 -9.54 -5.90 20.82
N VAL A 134 -8.66 -6.14 19.86
CA VAL A 134 -7.89 -7.39 19.78
C VAL A 134 -6.86 -7.50 20.91
N ASN A 135 -6.29 -6.39 21.36
CA ASN A 135 -5.34 -6.33 22.47
C ASN A 135 -5.31 -4.94 23.12
N THR A 136 -4.53 -4.83 24.21
CA THR A 136 -4.36 -3.59 24.96
C THR A 136 -3.78 -2.46 24.11
N HIS A 137 -2.81 -2.75 23.23
CA HIS A 137 -2.21 -1.74 22.35
C HIS A 137 -3.26 -1.09 21.44
N ALA A 138 -4.07 -1.90 20.74
CA ALA A 138 -5.14 -1.42 19.88
C ALA A 138 -6.19 -0.63 20.68
N TYR A 139 -6.55 -1.09 21.87
CA TYR A 139 -7.44 -0.36 22.76
C TYR A 139 -6.88 1.01 23.14
N ASP A 140 -5.66 1.06 23.67
CA ASP A 140 -5.09 2.29 24.18
C ASP A 140 -4.79 3.31 23.10
N ARG A 141 -4.51 2.86 21.87
CA ARG A 141 -4.29 3.74 20.73
C ARG A 141 -5.60 4.23 20.11
N HIS A 142 -6.58 3.35 19.93
CA HIS A 142 -7.71 3.62 19.04
C HIS A 142 -9.06 3.76 19.74
N LYS A 143 -9.13 3.60 21.07
CA LYS A 143 -10.38 3.86 21.80
C LYS A 143 -10.86 5.30 21.63
N TYR A 144 -12.18 5.44 21.62
CA TYR A 144 -12.85 6.73 21.78
C TYR A 144 -12.37 7.39 23.07
N GLN A 145 -12.04 8.67 22.99
CA GLN A 145 -11.72 9.49 24.14
C GLN A 145 -12.46 10.82 24.01
N GLN A 146 -13.27 11.14 25.01
CA GLN A 146 -14.00 12.41 25.03
C GLN A 146 -13.00 13.57 24.96
N SER A 147 -13.31 14.56 24.12
CA SER A 147 -12.48 15.74 23.89
C SER A 147 -11.07 15.48 23.34
N ALA A 148 -10.78 14.25 22.90
CA ALA A 148 -9.55 13.94 22.16
C ALA A 148 -9.85 13.87 20.66
N SER A 149 -8.98 14.52 19.87
CA SER A 149 -9.01 14.39 18.42
C SER A 149 -8.35 13.10 17.96
N SER A 150 -8.81 12.58 16.82
CA SER A 150 -8.02 11.64 16.02
C SER A 150 -6.92 12.39 15.28
N THR A 151 -5.83 11.68 15.00
CA THR A 151 -4.74 12.09 14.09
C THR A 151 -4.37 10.88 13.25
N CYS A 152 -3.62 11.04 12.15
CA CYS A 152 -3.20 9.87 11.38
C CYS A 152 -2.36 8.89 12.19
N SER A 153 -1.52 9.38 13.09
CA SER A 153 -0.71 8.54 13.98
C SER A 153 -1.51 7.95 15.15
N ARG A 154 -2.76 8.38 15.38
CA ARG A 154 -3.61 7.93 16.48
C ARG A 154 -5.08 8.10 16.12
N THR A 155 -5.55 7.30 15.18
CA THR A 155 -6.95 7.28 14.77
C THR A 155 -7.81 6.66 15.86
N ARG A 156 -8.99 7.22 16.11
CA ARG A 156 -9.89 6.75 17.19
C ARG A 156 -11.26 6.42 16.65
N TYR A 157 -11.85 5.35 17.13
CA TYR A 157 -13.24 5.02 16.80
C TYR A 157 -14.21 6.05 17.40
N ALA A 158 -15.36 6.20 16.74
CA ALA A 158 -16.52 6.84 17.34
C ALA A 158 -17.05 6.02 18.53
N LYS A 159 -17.79 6.69 19.41
CA LYS A 159 -18.23 6.15 20.71
C LYS A 159 -18.99 4.82 20.59
N ASP A 160 -19.96 4.76 19.68
CA ASP A 160 -20.95 3.67 19.61
C ASP A 160 -20.73 2.71 18.43
N VAL A 161 -19.45 2.41 18.15
CA VAL A 161 -19.04 1.46 17.11
C VAL A 161 -18.73 0.10 17.73
N GLY A 162 -19.32 -0.97 17.21
CA GLY A 162 -19.02 -2.36 17.55
C GLY A 162 -17.68 -2.80 16.96
N VAL A 163 -16.58 -2.36 17.56
CA VAL A 163 -15.21 -2.55 17.03
C VAL A 163 -14.85 -4.03 16.80
N LYS A 164 -15.31 -4.95 17.67
CA LYS A 164 -15.06 -6.40 17.48
C LYS A 164 -15.75 -6.92 16.23
N SER A 165 -17.03 -6.61 16.04
CA SER A 165 -17.79 -7.04 14.87
C SER A 165 -17.26 -6.38 13.60
N LEU A 166 -16.87 -5.11 13.68
CA LEU A 166 -16.22 -4.37 12.59
C LEU A 166 -14.93 -5.07 12.13
N ARG A 167 -14.08 -5.50 13.07
CA ARG A 167 -12.86 -6.27 12.79
C ARG A 167 -13.15 -7.60 12.10
N LEU A 168 -14.04 -8.40 12.68
CA LEU A 168 -14.38 -9.71 12.14
C LEU A 168 -14.92 -9.59 10.71
N TYR A 169 -15.78 -8.60 10.49
CA TYR A 169 -16.40 -8.38 9.19
C TYR A 169 -15.39 -7.86 8.14
N THR A 170 -14.50 -6.94 8.53
CA THR A 170 -13.41 -6.49 7.63
C THR A 170 -12.49 -7.62 7.20
N ILE A 171 -12.25 -8.64 8.03
CA ILE A 171 -11.44 -9.80 7.61
C ILE A 171 -12.26 -10.73 6.71
N SER A 172 -13.51 -11.02 7.05
CA SER A 172 -14.32 -12.02 6.31
C SER A 172 -14.78 -11.53 4.94
N ASP A 173 -14.94 -10.22 4.80
CA ASP A 173 -15.50 -9.55 3.61
C ASP A 173 -14.73 -8.25 3.39
N TYR A 174 -13.43 -8.32 3.09
CA TYR A 174 -12.62 -7.14 2.80
C TYR A 174 -12.96 -6.58 1.42
N ASP A 175 -12.71 -5.28 1.24
CA ASP A 175 -12.76 -4.66 -0.08
C ASP A 175 -11.36 -4.73 -0.72
N GLU A 176 -10.31 -4.50 0.08
CA GLU A 176 -8.92 -4.47 -0.39
C GLU A 176 -8.01 -5.29 0.51
N LYS A 177 -7.08 -6.06 -0.08
CA LYS A 177 -6.15 -6.92 0.65
C LYS A 177 -4.74 -6.84 0.08
N PHE A 178 -3.77 -6.71 0.99
CA PHE A 178 -2.35 -6.61 0.67
C PHE A 178 -1.53 -7.53 1.58
N SER A 179 -0.36 -7.96 1.13
CA SER A 179 0.65 -8.54 2.02
C SER A 179 2.05 -8.02 1.70
N LYS A 180 2.86 -7.84 2.75
CA LYS A 180 4.25 -7.38 2.68
C LYS A 180 5.11 -8.30 3.55
N LYS A 181 6.38 -8.51 3.15
CA LYS A 181 7.40 -9.06 4.04
C LYS A 181 8.00 -7.97 4.91
N GLU A 182 7.94 -8.16 6.21
CA GLU A 182 8.59 -7.28 7.17
C GLU A 182 10.09 -7.60 7.28
N ALA A 183 10.86 -6.70 7.88
CA ALA A 183 12.32 -6.85 8.03
C ALA A 183 12.74 -8.12 8.80
N ASP A 184 11.86 -8.62 9.68
CA ASP A 184 12.06 -9.88 10.43
C ASP A 184 11.57 -11.12 9.66
N ASN A 185 11.25 -10.98 8.37
CA ASN A 185 10.74 -12.00 7.46
C ASN A 185 9.32 -12.50 7.78
N SER A 186 8.67 -11.94 8.80
CA SER A 186 7.24 -12.15 9.03
C SER A 186 6.41 -11.57 7.89
N THR A 187 5.20 -12.08 7.72
CA THR A 187 4.25 -11.61 6.71
C THR A 187 3.19 -10.75 7.36
N ALA A 188 3.18 -9.47 7.01
CA ALA A 188 2.10 -8.57 7.35
C ALA A 188 1.02 -8.64 6.27
N THR A 189 -0.22 -8.96 6.67
CA THR A 189 -1.40 -8.93 5.80
C THR A 189 -2.37 -7.84 6.26
N TYR A 190 -2.76 -6.99 5.32
CA TYR A 190 -3.61 -5.84 5.53
C TYR A 190 -4.97 -6.10 4.89
N TYR A 191 -6.04 -5.93 5.66
CA TYR A 191 -7.41 -6.00 5.18
C TYR A 191 -8.06 -4.64 5.36
N ASN A 192 -8.55 -4.04 4.28
CA ASN A 192 -9.26 -2.76 4.34
C ASN A 192 -10.71 -2.95 3.90
N LYS A 193 -11.61 -2.23 4.57
CA LYS A 193 -13.03 -2.18 4.21
C LYS A 193 -13.59 -0.77 4.39
N GLN A 194 -14.39 -0.32 3.44
CA GLN A 194 -15.13 0.92 3.49
C GLN A 194 -16.57 0.69 3.98
N TYR A 195 -17.08 1.64 4.76
CA TYR A 195 -18.43 1.61 5.32
C TYR A 195 -19.23 2.84 4.89
N ALA A 196 -20.56 2.79 4.99
CA ALA A 196 -21.42 3.92 4.59
C ALA A 196 -21.20 5.16 5.47
N SER A 197 -20.92 4.94 6.75
CA SER A 197 -20.79 5.98 7.77
C SER A 197 -19.38 6.09 8.31
N VAL A 198 -19.03 7.28 8.81
CA VAL A 198 -17.74 7.54 9.43
C VAL A 198 -17.54 6.64 10.65
N LEU A 199 -16.39 5.99 10.72
CA LEU A 199 -15.99 5.11 11.81
C LEU A 199 -15.21 5.85 12.90
N SER A 200 -14.54 6.93 12.52
CA SER A 200 -13.62 7.65 13.39
C SER A 200 -14.27 8.82 14.12
N GLN A 201 -13.84 9.07 15.34
CA GLN A 201 -14.04 10.36 16.00
C GLN A 201 -13.16 11.42 15.33
N SER A 202 -13.65 12.65 15.13
CA SER A 202 -12.77 13.80 14.92
C SER A 202 -13.36 15.09 15.45
N THR A 203 -12.50 15.82 16.15
CA THR A 203 -12.66 17.22 16.58
C THR A 203 -11.51 18.09 16.07
N SER A 204 -10.55 17.54 15.29
CA SER A 204 -9.41 18.29 14.73
C SER A 204 -9.68 18.65 13.27
N PRO A 205 -9.34 19.88 12.83
CA PRO A 205 -9.35 20.24 11.41
C PRO A 205 -8.33 19.44 10.58
N ASP A 206 -7.23 18.99 11.20
CA ASP A 206 -6.13 18.30 10.51
C ASP A 206 -6.37 16.80 10.31
N TYR A 207 -7.55 16.29 10.69
CA TYR A 207 -7.88 14.88 10.55
C TYR A 207 -9.17 14.70 9.75
N VAL A 208 -9.03 14.05 8.59
CA VAL A 208 -10.15 13.65 7.76
C VAL A 208 -10.84 12.46 8.40
N ARG A 209 -12.11 12.66 8.77
CA ARG A 209 -12.99 11.58 9.23
C ARG A 209 -13.02 10.48 8.18
N THR A 210 -12.72 9.26 8.60
CA THR A 210 -12.61 8.13 7.68
C THR A 210 -13.79 7.18 7.79
N LYS A 211 -14.14 6.61 6.64
CA LYS A 211 -15.07 5.49 6.49
C LYS A 211 -14.35 4.15 6.32
N TRP A 212 -13.02 4.18 6.23
CA TRP A 212 -12.18 3.02 6.02
C TRP A 212 -11.75 2.41 7.36
N HIS A 213 -11.82 1.09 7.44
CA HIS A 213 -11.32 0.30 8.53
C HIS A 213 -10.18 -0.58 8.03
N ARG A 214 -9.09 -0.68 8.80
CA ARG A 214 -7.97 -1.58 8.53
C ARG A 214 -7.81 -2.59 9.64
N VAL A 215 -7.54 -3.84 9.29
CA VAL A 215 -7.05 -4.88 10.18
C VAL A 215 -5.69 -5.36 9.70
N LEU A 216 -4.73 -5.51 10.63
CA LEU A 216 -3.41 -6.03 10.37
C LEU A 216 -3.26 -7.41 11.02
N LYS A 217 -2.80 -8.38 10.24
CA LYS A 217 -2.35 -9.68 10.73
C LYS A 217 -0.84 -9.83 10.47
N LEU A 218 -0.09 -10.28 11.47
CA LEU A 218 1.30 -10.68 11.34
C LEU A 218 1.38 -12.19 11.46
N ASP A 219 1.87 -12.87 10.42
CA ASP A 219 1.91 -14.33 10.32
C ASP A 219 0.55 -15.00 10.68
N GLY A 220 -0.53 -14.40 10.20
CA GLY A 220 -1.90 -14.86 10.44
C GLY A 220 -2.48 -14.49 11.82
N VAL A 221 -1.67 -13.95 12.73
CA VAL A 221 -2.11 -13.48 14.05
C VAL A 221 -2.58 -12.03 13.96
N GLU A 222 -3.79 -11.74 14.41
CA GLU A 222 -4.31 -10.36 14.47
C GLU A 222 -3.48 -9.51 15.46
N THR A 223 -2.77 -8.49 14.95
CA THR A 223 -1.90 -7.64 15.77
C THR A 223 -2.53 -6.29 16.10
N THR A 224 -3.32 -5.71 15.19
CA THR A 224 -4.04 -4.45 15.43
C THR A 224 -5.21 -4.23 14.45
N HIS A 225 -6.06 -3.26 14.75
CA HIS A 225 -7.11 -2.76 13.87
C HIS A 225 -7.48 -1.32 14.23
N HIS A 226 -7.84 -0.52 13.23
CA HIS A 226 -8.13 0.90 13.42
C HIS A 226 -8.91 1.53 12.25
N PRO A 227 -9.58 2.68 12.45
CA PRO A 227 -10.02 3.51 11.34
C PRO A 227 -8.80 4.02 10.57
N LEU A 228 -8.78 3.91 9.25
CA LEU A 228 -7.63 4.28 8.43
C LEU A 228 -7.59 5.79 8.15
N CYS A 229 -6.48 6.47 8.48
CA CYS A 229 -6.30 7.87 8.06
C CYS A 229 -6.09 7.93 6.55
N LYS A 230 -6.83 8.82 5.87
CA LYS A 230 -6.62 9.21 4.48
C LYS A 230 -6.34 10.69 4.42
#